data_AF-A0A842IEE2-F1
#
_entry.id   AF-A0A842IEE2-F1
#
_cell.length_a   1.000
_cell.length_b   1.000
_cell.length_c   1.000
_cell.angle_alpha   90.00
_cell.angle_beta   90.00
_cell.angle_gamma   90.00
#
_symmetry.space_group_name_H-M   'P 1'
#
loop_
_entity.id
_entity.type
_entity.pdbx_description
1 polymer ?
#
loop_
_entity_poly.entity_id
_entity_poly.type
_entity_poly.pdbx_seq_one_letter_code
_entity_poly.pdbx_strand_id
1 'polypeptide(L)'
;MTPQDIASALQAAGFVGIEPVGDTVYARGDGPAAPEFTAHAGAGGTTLTLRFEVRAPEAALADWRISQKGTLAIVRGETHLTLTVTQAGLAAALPQWRKLMQTAAKQAVAWRRGQKPLHGM
;
A
#
# COMPACT_ATOMS: atom_id res chain seq x y z
N MET A 1 -14.25 -11.37 8.55
CA MET A 1 -13.34 -11.87 7.52
C MET A 1 -12.06 -12.30 8.19
N THR A 2 -11.67 -13.56 7.97
CA THR A 2 -10.45 -14.15 8.52
C THR A 2 -9.23 -13.78 7.66
N PRO A 3 -8.00 -13.92 8.18
CA PRO A 3 -6.78 -13.82 7.38
C PRO A 3 -6.77 -14.75 6.17
N GLN A 4 -7.39 -15.94 6.28
CA GLN A 4 -7.45 -16.90 5.17
C GLN A 4 -8.42 -16.46 4.07
N ASP A 5 -9.51 -15.79 4.42
CA ASP A 5 -10.41 -15.20 3.43
C ASP A 5 -9.70 -14.08 2.64
N ILE A 6 -8.89 -13.26 3.34
CA ILE A 6 -8.08 -12.21 2.73
C ILE A 6 -7.03 -12.82 1.80
N ALA A 7 -6.28 -13.82 2.27
CA ALA A 7 -5.27 -14.52 1.48
C ALA A 7 -5.88 -15.11 0.20
N SER A 8 -7.05 -15.74 0.31
CA SER A 8 -7.78 -16.31 -0.82
C SER A 8 -8.22 -15.24 -1.83
N ALA A 9 -8.72 -14.09 -1.35
CA ALA A 9 -9.10 -12.97 -2.21
C ALA A 9 -7.88 -12.37 -2.94
N LEU A 10 -6.74 -12.25 -2.25
CA LEU A 10 -5.48 -11.78 -2.83
C LEU A 10 -4.98 -12.74 -3.90
N GLN A 11 -5.04 -14.05 -3.65
CA GLN A 11 -4.62 -15.07 -4.61
C GLN A 11 -5.50 -15.05 -5.86
N ALA A 12 -6.82 -14.98 -5.69
CA ALA A 12 -7.78 -14.87 -6.79
C ALA A 12 -7.57 -13.60 -7.64
N ALA A 13 -7.11 -12.51 -7.02
CA ALA A 13 -6.77 -11.27 -7.71
C ALA A 13 -5.36 -11.26 -8.35
N GLY A 14 -4.60 -12.37 -8.24
CA GLY A 14 -3.29 -12.54 -8.85
C GLY A 14 -2.14 -11.87 -8.11
N PHE A 15 -2.28 -11.60 -6.82
CA PHE A 15 -1.15 -11.20 -5.97
C PHE A 15 -0.27 -12.42 -5.67
N VAL A 16 0.99 -12.17 -5.30
CA VAL A 16 1.99 -13.23 -5.06
C VAL A 16 2.65 -13.09 -3.69
N GLY A 17 3.37 -14.12 -3.23
CA GLY A 17 4.05 -14.09 -1.94
C GLY A 17 3.09 -13.89 -0.77
N ILE A 18 1.95 -14.58 -0.81
CA ILE A 18 0.86 -14.43 0.15
C ILE A 18 1.16 -15.25 1.41
N GLU A 19 1.27 -14.58 2.55
CA GLU A 19 1.61 -15.21 3.84
C GLU A 19 0.72 -14.66 4.98
N PRO A 20 -0.25 -15.44 5.47
CA PRO A 20 -1.05 -15.07 6.63
C PRO A 20 -0.30 -15.34 7.94
N VAL A 21 -0.17 -14.31 8.80
CA VAL A 21 0.49 -14.35 10.11
C VAL A 21 -0.39 -13.62 11.13
N GLY A 22 -1.00 -14.35 12.05
CA GLY A 22 -1.98 -13.78 12.98
C GLY A 22 -3.11 -13.09 12.20
N ASP A 23 -3.41 -11.84 12.56
CA ASP A 23 -4.47 -11.02 11.90
C ASP A 23 -3.98 -10.27 10.64
N THR A 24 -2.76 -10.52 10.19
CA THR A 24 -2.14 -9.82 9.05
C THR A 24 -1.82 -10.79 7.92
N VAL A 25 -2.03 -10.37 6.69
CA VAL A 25 -1.57 -11.09 5.49
C VAL A 25 -0.53 -10.24 4.78
N TYR A 26 0.65 -10.80 4.56
CA TYR A 26 1.70 -10.21 3.73
C TYR A 26 1.46 -10.62 2.28
N ALA A 27 1.67 -9.71 1.33
CA ALA A 27 1.55 -10.00 -0.09
C ALA A 27 2.34 -9.02 -0.94
N ARG A 28 2.56 -9.38 -2.20
CA ARG A 28 3.24 -8.57 -3.22
C ARG A 28 2.34 -8.38 -4.42
N GLY A 29 2.49 -7.22 -5.07
CA GLY A 29 1.76 -6.86 -6.28
C GLY A 29 2.17 -7.70 -7.50
N ASP A 30 2.65 -7.04 -8.54
CA ASP A 30 2.90 -7.66 -9.84
C ASP A 30 4.27 -8.37 -9.91
N GLY A 31 4.39 -9.47 -9.16
CA GLY A 31 5.56 -10.37 -9.20
C GLY A 31 6.46 -10.30 -7.96
N PRO A 32 7.47 -11.20 -7.87
CA PRO A 32 8.29 -11.37 -6.66
C PRO A 32 9.13 -10.14 -6.29
N ALA A 33 9.48 -9.31 -7.29
CA ALA A 33 10.23 -8.08 -7.10
C ALA A 33 9.34 -6.87 -6.71
N ALA A 34 8.01 -7.01 -6.73
CA ALA A 34 7.11 -5.95 -6.31
C ALA A 34 7.24 -5.70 -4.81
N PRO A 35 7.04 -4.45 -4.35
CA PRO A 35 7.13 -4.14 -2.94
C PRO A 35 6.03 -4.87 -2.17
N GLU A 36 6.38 -5.31 -0.98
CA GLU A 36 5.49 -6.00 -0.07
C GLU A 36 4.55 -5.02 0.63
N PHE A 37 3.29 -5.43 0.79
CA PHE A 37 2.28 -4.73 1.56
C PHE A 37 1.64 -5.69 2.55
N THR A 38 0.99 -5.11 3.56
CA THR A 38 0.22 -5.86 4.55
C THR A 38 -1.28 -5.62 4.37
N ALA A 39 -2.08 -6.64 4.64
CA ALA A 39 -3.52 -6.57 4.75
C ALA A 39 -3.92 -6.99 6.17
N HIS A 40 -4.36 -6.04 6.98
CA HIS A 40 -4.76 -6.26 8.36
C HIS A 40 -6.28 -6.40 8.48
N ALA A 41 -6.76 -7.48 9.09
CA ALA A 41 -8.18 -7.67 9.38
C ALA A 41 -8.57 -6.84 10.62
N GLY A 42 -9.54 -5.92 10.48
CA GLY A 42 -10.04 -5.11 11.58
C GLY A 42 -11.56 -5.07 11.65
N ALA A 43 -12.09 -4.51 12.75
CA ALA A 43 -13.53 -4.35 12.96
C ALA A 43 -14.22 -3.53 11.86
N GLY A 44 -13.52 -2.56 11.27
CA GLY A 44 -14.01 -1.71 10.17
C GLY A 44 -13.80 -2.28 8.76
N GLY A 45 -13.26 -3.49 8.62
CA GLY A 45 -12.90 -4.09 7.34
C GLY A 45 -11.42 -4.45 7.23
N THR A 46 -10.92 -4.55 6.01
CA THR A 46 -9.52 -4.88 5.73
C THR A 46 -8.74 -3.62 5.39
N THR A 47 -7.65 -3.36 6.11
CA THR A 47 -6.75 -2.23 5.82
C THR A 47 -5.51 -2.73 5.09
N LEU A 48 -5.35 -2.28 3.86
CA LEU A 48 -4.18 -2.53 3.02
C LEU A 48 -3.14 -1.43 3.28
N THR A 49 -1.89 -1.78 3.54
CA THR A 49 -0.81 -0.83 3.85
C THR A 49 0.45 -1.14 3.07
N LEU A 50 0.92 -0.19 2.28
CA LEU A 50 2.21 -0.23 1.59
C LEU A 50 3.14 0.84 2.19
N ARG A 51 4.36 0.45 2.55
CA ARG A 51 5.34 1.32 3.19
C ARG A 51 6.44 1.72 2.22
N PHE A 52 6.85 2.98 2.29
CA PHE A 52 8.00 3.51 1.58
C PHE A 52 8.96 4.16 2.56
N GLU A 53 10.23 3.71 2.54
CA GLU A 53 11.35 4.33 3.26
C GLU A 53 11.76 5.63 2.56
N VAL A 54 10.88 6.62 2.61
CA VAL A 54 11.05 7.98 2.11
C VAL A 54 9.92 8.82 2.69
N ARG A 55 10.20 10.08 3.02
CA ARG A 55 9.16 11.02 3.44
C ARG A 55 8.53 11.70 2.22
N ALA A 56 7.23 11.55 2.03
CA ALA A 56 6.52 12.28 0.98
C ALA A 56 6.48 13.79 1.29
N PRO A 57 6.58 14.67 0.27
CA PRO A 57 6.35 16.09 0.42
C PRO A 57 4.92 16.38 0.91
N GLU A 58 4.72 17.49 1.63
CA GLU A 58 3.39 17.86 2.16
C GLU A 58 2.33 18.03 1.06
N ALA A 59 2.72 18.59 -0.09
CA ALA A 59 1.84 18.70 -1.26
C ALA A 59 1.31 17.33 -1.72
N ALA A 60 2.17 16.30 -1.73
CA ALA A 60 1.75 14.96 -2.12
C ALA A 60 0.79 14.33 -1.08
N LEU A 61 0.99 14.59 0.21
CA LEU A 61 0.07 14.14 1.26
C LEU A 61 -1.31 14.80 1.09
N ALA A 62 -1.35 16.08 0.74
CA ALA A 62 -2.59 16.83 0.49
C ALA A 62 -3.32 16.32 -0.78
N ASP A 63 -2.61 16.13 -1.89
CA ASP A 63 -3.18 15.67 -3.15
C ASP A 63 -3.85 14.30 -3.03
N TRP A 64 -3.19 13.37 -2.32
CA TRP A 64 -3.73 12.03 -2.15
C TRP A 64 -4.98 12.00 -1.24
N ARG A 65 -5.03 12.88 -0.24
CA ARG A 65 -6.20 13.03 0.65
C ARG A 65 -7.46 13.43 -0.11
N ILE A 66 -7.32 14.24 -1.17
CA ILE A 66 -8.44 14.69 -2.01
C ILE A 66 -8.90 13.58 -2.97
N SER A 67 -8.02 12.63 -3.32
CA SER A 67 -8.25 11.71 -4.43
C SER A 67 -9.25 10.56 -4.18
N GLN A 68 -9.77 10.35 -2.96
CA GLN A 68 -10.63 9.22 -2.54
C GLN A 68 -10.11 7.79 -2.87
N LYS A 69 -8.91 7.66 -3.43
CA LYS A 69 -8.37 6.40 -3.93
C LYS A 69 -7.55 5.66 -2.86
N GLY A 70 -6.87 6.38 -1.97
CA GLY A 70 -6.10 5.87 -0.84
C GLY A 70 -5.51 7.03 -0.04
N THR A 71 -5.04 6.79 1.19
CA THR A 71 -4.47 7.85 2.04
C THR A 71 -2.96 7.69 2.16
N LEU A 72 -2.23 8.80 1.98
CA LEU A 72 -0.82 8.88 2.38
C LEU A 72 -0.71 9.51 3.76
N ALA A 73 0.12 8.94 4.62
CA ALA A 73 0.48 9.50 5.91
C ALA A 73 1.96 9.28 6.20
N ILE A 74 2.53 10.13 7.06
CA ILE A 74 3.88 9.90 7.60
C ILE A 74 3.74 9.17 8.92
N VAL A 75 4.31 7.96 9.00
CA VAL A 75 4.35 7.14 10.21
C VAL A 75 5.81 6.88 10.54
N ARG A 76 6.27 7.34 11.70
CA ARG A 76 7.68 7.17 12.15
C ARG A 76 8.72 7.63 11.10
N GLY A 77 8.41 8.67 10.34
CA GLY A 77 9.30 9.23 9.31
C GLY A 77 9.18 8.58 7.93
N GLU A 78 8.37 7.52 7.79
CA GLU A 78 8.16 6.77 6.55
C GLU A 78 6.80 7.11 5.92
N THR A 79 6.70 7.04 4.59
CA THR A 79 5.41 7.23 3.91
C THR A 79 4.64 5.93 3.91
N HIS A 80 3.42 5.96 4.43
CA HIS A 80 2.49 4.85 4.40
C HIS A 80 1.35 5.18 3.46
N LEU A 81 1.13 4.33 2.47
CA LEU A 81 -0.08 4.30 1.66
C LEU A 81 -1.06 3.31 2.28
N THR A 82 -2.25 3.78 2.66
CA THR A 82 -3.30 2.95 3.24
C THR A 82 -4.60 2.99 2.45
N LEU A 83 -5.28 1.86 2.34
CA LEU A 83 -6.65 1.74 1.81
C LEU A 83 -7.46 0.81 2.72
N THR A 84 -8.49 1.35 3.37
CA THR A 84 -9.43 0.56 4.18
C THR A 84 -10.68 0.27 3.38
N VAL A 85 -11.06 -1.00 3.31
CA VAL A 85 -12.22 -1.47 2.53
C VAL A 85 -13.09 -2.37 3.39
N THR A 86 -14.40 -2.33 3.15
CA THR A 86 -15.32 -3.26 3.80
C THR A 86 -15.00 -4.69 3.38
N GLN A 87 -15.41 -5.65 4.21
CA GLN A 87 -15.20 -7.07 3.91
C GLN A 87 -15.81 -7.47 2.56
N ALA A 88 -17.03 -7.03 2.27
CA ALA A 88 -17.69 -7.28 0.99
C ALA A 88 -17.02 -6.54 -0.20
N GLY A 89 -16.37 -5.41 0.06
CA GLY A 89 -15.71 -4.59 -0.97
C GLY A 89 -14.29 -5.00 -1.31
N LEU A 90 -13.68 -5.93 -0.57
CA LEU A 90 -12.25 -6.27 -0.73
C LEU A 90 -11.92 -6.67 -2.16
N ALA A 91 -12.58 -7.70 -2.70
CA ALA A 91 -12.29 -8.22 -4.03
C ALA A 91 -12.41 -7.13 -5.12
N ALA A 92 -13.43 -6.28 -5.04
CA ALA A 92 -13.64 -5.18 -5.98
C ALA A 92 -12.60 -4.07 -5.86
N ALA A 93 -12.01 -3.89 -4.67
CA ALA A 93 -11.01 -2.86 -4.42
C ALA A 93 -9.58 -3.29 -4.81
N LEU A 94 -9.29 -4.59 -4.92
CA LEU A 94 -7.94 -5.09 -5.22
C LEU A 94 -7.34 -4.58 -6.55
N PRO A 95 -8.09 -4.46 -7.66
CA PRO A 95 -7.59 -3.83 -8.88
C PRO A 95 -7.22 -2.35 -8.67
N GLN A 96 -7.99 -1.65 -7.84
CA GLN A 96 -7.72 -0.25 -7.50
C GLN A 96 -6.48 -0.14 -6.59
N TRP A 97 -6.34 -1.04 -5.62
CA TRP A 97 -5.16 -1.14 -4.77
C TRP A 97 -3.88 -1.28 -5.60
N ARG A 98 -3.86 -2.18 -6.58
CA ARG A 98 -2.72 -2.36 -7.49
C ARG A 98 -2.34 -1.05 -8.20
N LYS A 99 -3.31 -0.31 -8.74
CA LYS A 99 -3.06 1.00 -9.39
C LYS A 99 -2.45 2.01 -8.44
N LEU A 100 -2.87 2.01 -7.17
CA LEU A 100 -2.34 2.92 -6.16
C LEU A 100 -0.92 2.56 -5.77
N MET A 101 -0.64 1.28 -5.53
CA MET A 101 0.72 0.80 -5.25
C MET A 101 1.69 1.24 -6.35
N GLN A 102 1.34 1.03 -7.62
CA GLN A 102 2.16 1.43 -8.76
C GLN A 102 2.35 2.95 -8.83
N THR A 103 1.29 3.72 -8.60
CA THR A 103 1.33 5.19 -8.64
C THR A 103 2.21 5.73 -7.51
N ALA A 104 2.00 5.26 -6.28
CA ALA A 104 2.79 5.67 -5.11
C ALA A 104 4.25 5.24 -5.23
N ALA A 105 4.53 4.04 -5.75
CA ALA A 105 5.91 3.58 -5.97
C ALA A 105 6.67 4.47 -6.96
N LYS A 106 6.01 4.90 -8.06
CA LYS A 106 6.60 5.86 -9.01
C LYS A 106 6.90 7.21 -8.35
N GLN A 107 5.96 7.72 -7.54
CA GLN A 107 6.17 8.98 -6.82
C GLN A 107 7.27 8.86 -5.76
N ALA A 108 7.34 7.74 -5.03
CA ALA A 108 8.37 7.48 -4.04
C ALA A 108 9.79 7.51 -4.62
N VAL A 109 9.98 7.00 -5.85
CA VAL A 109 11.26 7.13 -6.56
C VAL A 109 11.59 8.60 -6.85
N ALA A 110 10.62 9.40 -7.27
CA ALA A 110 10.83 10.83 -7.52
C ALA A 110 11.18 11.59 -6.23
N TRP A 111 10.48 11.32 -5.12
CA TRP A 111 10.78 11.92 -3.82
C TRP A 111 12.19 11.56 -3.34
N ARG A 112 12.58 10.28 -3.45
CA ARG A 112 13.94 9.84 -3.10
C ARG A 112 15.01 10.55 -3.91
N ARG A 113 14.78 10.77 -5.21
CA ARG A 113 15.71 11.50 -6.08
C ARG A 113 15.82 12.98 -5.68
N GLY A 114 14.72 13.62 -5.29
CA GLY A 114 14.73 15.00 -4.80
C GLY A 114 15.32 15.18 -3.40
N GLN A 115 15.40 14.12 -2.60
CA GLN A 115 16.00 14.13 -1.25
C GLN A 115 17.48 13.79 -1.21
N LYS A 116 18.05 13.26 -2.30
CA LYS A 116 19.51 13.12 -2.39
C LYS A 116 20.10 14.52 -2.30
N PRO A 117 21.01 14.80 -1.34
CA PRO A 117 21.66 16.08 -1.33
C PRO A 117 22.41 16.25 -2.66
N LEU A 118 22.34 17.46 -3.23
CA LEU A 118 23.11 17.89 -4.38
C LEU A 118 24.60 17.96 -4.00
N HIS A 119 25.22 16.86 -3.58
CA HIS A 119 26.66 16.81 -3.37
C HIS A 119 27.34 16.48 -4.68
N GLY A 120 27.48 17.56 -5.44
CA GLY A 120 28.35 17.74 -6.59
C GLY A 120 28.66 19.22 -6.78
N MET A 121 28.79 19.98 -5.69
CA MET A 121 29.47 21.29 -5.60
C MET A 121 30.07 21.43 -4.21
#